data_AF-A0A7C2PNG1-F1
#
_entry.id   AF-A0A7C2PNG1-F1
#
_cell.length_a   1.000
_cell.length_b   1.000
_cell.length_c   1.000
_cell.angle_alpha   90.00
_cell.angle_beta   90.00
_cell.angle_gamma   90.00
#
_symmetry.space_group_name_H-M   'P 1'
#
loop_
_entity.id
_entity.type
_entity.pdbx_description
1 polymer ?
#
loop_
_entity_poly.entity_id
_entity_poly.type
_entity_poly.pdbx_seq_one_letter_code
_entity_poly.pdbx_strand_id
1 'polypeptide(L)'
;MSLFLKKSEQIMPEYLLNILDSNLVLAIFESQSAGATQKFVSLKVLRGLEIPLPSLEAQKQIVEKIETERSLVESSKKLINIYEQKTKDVLSKLWA
;
A
#
# COMPACT_ATOMS: atom_id res chain seq x y z
N MET A 1 25.34 -3.96 9.79
CA MET A 1 25.02 -5.40 9.75
C MET A 1 23.75 -5.53 8.90
N SER A 2 23.84 -6.32 7.84
CA SER A 2 22.95 -6.30 6.67
C SER A 2 21.54 -6.79 6.96
N LEU A 3 20.54 -6.14 6.34
CA LEU A 3 19.15 -6.62 6.21
C LEU A 3 19.12 -7.94 5.42
N PHE A 4 19.50 -9.03 6.08
CA PHE A 4 18.86 -10.29 5.82
C PHE A 4 17.50 -10.18 6.49
N LEU A 5 16.43 -10.31 5.69
CA LEU A 5 15.07 -10.60 6.14
C LEU A 5 15.15 -11.46 7.39
N LYS A 6 15.02 -10.83 8.56
CA LYS A 6 15.42 -11.39 9.85
C LYS A 6 14.33 -12.39 10.22
N LYS A 7 14.45 -13.60 9.66
CA LYS A 7 13.48 -14.69 9.60
C LYS A 7 12.10 -14.31 9.03
N SER A 8 11.73 -14.97 7.93
CA SER A 8 10.33 -15.03 7.44
C SER A 8 9.32 -15.41 8.54
N GLU A 9 9.76 -16.00 9.65
CA GLU A 9 8.93 -16.38 10.80
C GLU A 9 8.54 -15.19 11.70
N GLN A 10 9.20 -14.02 11.58
CA GLN A 10 8.99 -12.88 12.50
C GLN A 10 8.24 -11.70 11.89
N ILE A 11 8.05 -11.71 10.56
CA ILE A 11 7.38 -10.64 9.84
C ILE A 11 6.34 -11.21 8.89
N MET A 12 5.11 -10.71 9.01
CA MET A 12 4.03 -11.05 8.10
C MET A 12 4.27 -10.38 6.73
N PRO A 13 4.17 -11.12 5.61
CA PRO A 13 4.34 -10.56 4.27
C PRO A 13 3.42 -9.36 4.01
N GLU A 14 2.16 -9.43 4.45
CA GLU A 14 1.18 -8.38 4.31
C GLU A 14 1.56 -7.14 5.11
N TYR A 15 2.09 -7.32 6.33
CA TYR A 15 2.61 -6.21 7.13
C TYR A 15 3.79 -5.55 6.44
N LEU A 16 4.73 -6.34 5.90
CA LEU A 16 5.89 -5.84 5.17
C LEU A 16 5.48 -5.01 3.95
N LEU A 17 4.49 -5.47 3.17
CA LEU A 17 3.99 -4.70 2.04
C LEU A 17 3.37 -3.37 2.49
N ASN A 18 2.49 -3.40 3.49
CA ASN A 18 1.83 -2.19 3.98
C ASN A 18 2.82 -1.19 4.61
N ILE A 19 3.87 -1.63 5.31
CA ILE A 19 4.87 -0.72 5.88
C ILE A 19 5.79 -0.14 4.79
N LEU A 20 6.12 -0.90 3.74
CA LEU A 20 6.90 -0.41 2.60
C LEU A 20 6.15 0.66 1.80
N ASP A 21 4.82 0.53 1.71
CA ASP A 21 3.93 1.52 1.08
C ASP A 21 3.52 2.66 2.02
N SER A 22 4.00 2.65 3.27
CA SER A 22 3.67 3.72 4.22
C SER A 22 4.41 5.02 3.88
N ASN A 23 3.79 6.15 4.22
CA ASN A 23 4.39 7.47 4.05
C ASN A 23 5.79 7.60 4.68
N LEU A 24 6.04 6.88 5.78
CA LEU A 24 7.35 6.85 6.44
C LEU A 24 8.42 6.31 5.48
N VAL A 25 8.17 5.13 4.90
CA VAL A 25 9.14 4.48 4.02
C VAL A 25 9.23 5.18 2.67
N LEU A 26 8.10 5.64 2.13
CA LEU A 26 8.08 6.41 0.89
C LEU A 26 8.90 7.70 1.00
N ALA A 27 8.82 8.44 2.12
CA ALA A 27 9.65 9.63 2.33
C ALA A 27 11.15 9.31 2.38
N ILE A 28 11.53 8.17 2.97
CA ILE A 28 12.91 7.69 2.96
C ILE A 28 13.35 7.37 1.52
N PHE A 29 12.49 6.69 0.75
CA PHE A 29 12.79 6.36 -0.64
C PHE A 29 12.90 7.61 -1.52
N GLU A 30 12.05 8.60 -1.32
CA GLU A 30 12.12 9.86 -2.05
C GLU A 30 13.41 10.63 -1.77
N SER A 31 13.78 10.76 -0.49
CA SER A 31 15.01 11.48 -0.09
C SER A 31 16.30 10.76 -0.49
N GLN A 32 16.26 9.44 -0.64
CA GLN A 32 17.42 8.61 -0.99
C GLN A 32 17.40 8.15 -2.46
N SER A 33 16.41 8.59 -3.24
CA SER A 33 16.31 8.23 -4.65
C SER A 33 17.34 8.98 -5.50
N ALA A 34 17.98 8.26 -6.41
CA ALA A 34 18.90 8.83 -7.39
C ALA A 34 18.31 8.76 -8.80
N GLY A 35 18.67 9.72 -9.66
CA GLY A 35 18.22 9.82 -11.05
C GLY A 35 17.13 10.89 -11.26
N ALA A 36 17.26 11.69 -12.32
CA ALA A 36 16.33 12.78 -12.61
C ALA A 36 15.01 12.30 -13.25
N THR A 37 15.09 11.34 -14.18
CA THR A 37 13.92 10.86 -14.96
C THR A 37 13.29 9.59 -14.39
N GLN A 38 14.10 8.69 -13.84
CA GLN A 38 13.64 7.48 -13.17
C GLN A 38 14.31 7.39 -11.80
N LYS A 39 13.50 7.51 -10.75
CA LYS A 39 13.96 7.36 -9.37
C LYS A 39 14.28 5.90 -9.10
N PHE A 40 15.51 5.62 -8.65
CA PHE A 40 15.93 4.30 -8.21
C PHE A 40 16.38 4.35 -6.74
N VAL A 41 16.03 3.31 -5.98
CA VAL A 41 16.49 3.10 -4.60
C VAL A 41 17.54 2.00 -4.59
N SER A 42 18.75 2.34 -4.14
CA SER A 42 19.85 1.36 -4.09
C SER A 42 19.58 0.25 -3.08
N LEU A 43 20.11 -0.95 -3.36
CA LEU A 43 20.10 -2.07 -2.41
C LEU A 43 20.76 -1.71 -1.07
N LYS A 44 21.68 -0.74 -1.05
CA LYS A 44 22.30 -0.22 0.16
C LYS A 44 21.27 0.49 1.05
N VAL A 45 20.40 1.32 0.45
CA VAL A 45 19.32 2.02 1.15
C VAL A 45 18.30 1.01 1.69
N LEU A 46 17.87 0.06 0.85
CA LEU A 46 16.95 -0.99 1.29
C LEU A 46 17.52 -1.79 2.46
N ARG A 47 18.82 -2.15 2.42
CA ARG A 47 19.47 -2.89 3.50
C ARG A 47 19.73 -2.07 4.77
N GLY A 48 19.59 -0.76 4.70
CA GLY A 48 19.72 0.15 5.84
C GLY A 48 18.37 0.63 6.38
N LEU A 49 17.25 0.16 5.80
CA LEU A 49 15.93 0.62 6.18
C LEU A 49 15.57 0.12 7.60
N GLU A 50 15.35 1.06 8.50
CA GLU A 50 14.84 0.78 9.84
C GLU A 50 13.32 0.94 9.83
N ILE A 51 12.61 -0.15 10.10
CA ILE A 51 11.15 -0.18 10.22
C ILE A 51 10.73 -0.69 11.60
N PRO A 52 9.60 -0.22 12.14
CA PRO A 52 9.03 -0.81 13.33
C PRO A 52 8.68 -2.28 13.07
N LEU A 53 9.02 -3.16 14.01
CA LEU A 53 8.69 -4.58 13.96
C LEU A 53 7.95 -4.99 15.23
N PRO A 54 6.62 -4.80 15.29
CA PRO A 54 5.82 -5.20 16.44
C PRO A 54 5.65 -6.73 16.48
N SER A 55 5.02 -7.25 17.53
CA SER A 55 4.73 -8.69 17.65
C SER A 55 3.86 -9.19 16.49
N LEU A 56 3.91 -10.49 16.16
CA LEU A 56 3.09 -11.07 15.09
C LEU A 56 1.59 -10.80 15.28
N GLU A 57 1.11 -10.85 16.53
CA GLU A 57 -0.29 -10.55 16.85
C GLU A 57 -0.64 -9.08 16.53
N ALA A 58 0.23 -8.14 16.91
CA ALA A 58 0.03 -6.73 16.58
C ALA A 58 0.16 -6.47 15.06
N GLN A 59 1.07 -7.14 14.37
CA GLN A 59 1.17 -7.09 12.90
C GLN A 59 -0.15 -7.54 12.25
N LYS A 60 -0.72 -8.65 12.73
CA LYS A 60 -1.99 -9.18 12.23
C LYS A 60 -3.15 -8.20 12.45
N GLN A 61 -3.26 -7.61 13.63
CA GLN A 61 -4.29 -6.61 13.94
C GLN A 61 -4.18 -5.37 13.03
N ILE A 62 -2.95 -4.91 12.77
CA ILE A 62 -2.70 -3.80 11.85
C ILE A 62 -3.17 -4.16 10.44
N VAL A 63 -2.79 -5.33 9.93
CA VAL A 63 -3.17 -5.80 8.59
C VAL A 63 -4.68 -5.95 8.46
N GLU A 64 -5.35 -6.54 9.46
CA GLU A 64 -6.79 -6.74 9.48
C GLU A 64 -7.55 -5.40 9.43
N LYS A 65 -7.08 -4.41 10.18
CA LYS A 65 -7.66 -3.07 10.16
C LYS A 65 -7.51 -2.41 8.78
N ILE A 66 -6.31 -2.47 8.20
CA ILE A 66 -6.04 -1.91 6.87
C ILE A 66 -6.92 -2.59 5.81
N GLU A 67 -7.05 -3.91 5.86
CA GLU A 67 -7.84 -4.64 4.86
C GLU A 67 -9.34 -4.37 5.01
N THR A 68 -9.83 -4.22 6.24
CA THR A 68 -11.21 -3.81 6.50
C THR A 68 -11.50 -2.43 5.88
N GLU A 69 -10.62 -1.46 6.11
CA GLU A 69 -10.74 -0.12 5.54
C GLU A 69 -10.65 -0.15 4.00
N ARG A 70 -9.70 -0.92 3.44
CA ARG A 70 -9.54 -1.10 1.99
C ARG A 70 -10.81 -1.70 1.35
N SER A 71 -11.40 -2.72 1.97
CA SER A 71 -12.63 -3.35 1.50
C SER A 71 -13.81 -2.38 1.45
N LEU A 72 -13.95 -1.51 2.46
CA LEU A 72 -14.97 -0.45 2.49
C LEU A 72 -14.77 0.57 1.36
N VAL A 73 -13.54 0.99 1.12
CA VAL A 73 -13.20 1.90 0.02
C VAL A 73 -13.51 1.28 -1.34
N GLU A 74 -13.11 0.03 -1.57
CA GLU A 74 -13.37 -0.67 -2.83
C GLU A 74 -14.86 -0.90 -3.08
N SER A 75 -15.62 -1.22 -2.03
CA SER A 75 -17.08 -1.33 -2.12
C SER A 75 -17.73 0.00 -2.50
N SER A 76 -17.24 1.09 -1.93
CA SER A 76 -17.71 2.45 -2.23
C SER A 76 -17.41 2.84 -3.68
N LYS A 77 -16.20 2.57 -4.18
CA LYS A 77 -15.82 2.81 -5.58
C LYS A 77 -16.69 2.04 -6.56
N LYS A 78 -16.98 0.77 -6.27
CA LYS A 78 -17.90 -0.06 -7.08
C LYS A 78 -19.28 0.58 -7.15
N LEU A 79 -19.79 1.07 -6.03
CA LEU A 79 -21.09 1.71 -5.99
C LEU A 79 -21.13 3.00 -6.83
N ILE A 80 -20.08 3.84 -6.73
CA ILE A 80 -19.93 5.04 -7.57
C ILE A 80 -20.01 4.67 -9.05
N ASN A 81 -19.21 3.70 -9.51
CA ASN A 81 -19.20 3.28 -10.91
C ASN A 81 -20.59 2.78 -11.38
N ILE A 82 -21.30 2.02 -10.53
CA ILE A 82 -22.67 1.57 -10.85
C ILE A 82 -23.60 2.77 -11.07
N TYR A 83 -23.54 3.80 -10.22
CA TYR A 83 -24.40 4.97 -10.36
C TYR A 83 -24.01 5.86 -11.54
N GLU A 84 -22.72 5.96 -11.85
CA GLU A 84 -22.23 6.64 -13.06
C GLU A 84 -22.77 5.97 -14.33
N GLN A 85 -22.72 4.64 -14.43
CA GLN A 85 -23.31 3.91 -15.57
C GLN A 85 -24.83 4.10 -15.63
N LYS A 86 -25.54 3.98 -14.50
CA LYS A 86 -27.00 4.22 -14.46
C LYS A 86 -27.36 5.63 -14.94
N THR A 87 -26.59 6.63 -14.54
CA THR A 87 -26.80 8.01 -14.98
C THR A 87 -26.63 8.11 -16.49
N LYS A 88 -25.54 7.56 -17.01
CA LYS A 88 -25.27 7.52 -18.45
C LYS A 88 -26.37 6.79 -19.25
N ASP A 89 -26.89 5.68 -18.74
CA ASP A 89 -27.95 4.90 -19.37
C ASP A 89 -29.29 5.63 -19.38
N VAL A 90 -29.60 6.41 -18.34
CA VAL A 90 -30.81 7.24 -18.32
C VAL A 90 -30.66 8.39 -19.30
N LEU A 91 -29.51 9.05 -19.30
CA LEU A 91 -29.20 10.12 -20.24
C LEU A 91 -29.32 9.61 -21.69
N SER A 92 -28.70 8.49 -22.05
CA SER A 92 -28.76 7.94 -23.42
C SER A 92 -30.19 7.64 -23.90
N LYS A 93 -31.11 7.25 -23.00
CA LYS A 93 -32.52 7.04 -23.31
C LYS A 93 -33.30 8.32 -23.60
N LEU A 94 -32.87 9.48 -23.08
CA LEU A 94 -33.55 10.76 -23.28
C LEU A 94 -33.15 11.46 -24.58
N TRP A 95 -31.98 11.12 -25.13
CA TRP A 95 -31.47 11.65 -26.40
C TRP A 95 -31.48 10.62 -27.55
N ALA A 96 -32.17 9.50 -27.38
CA ALA A 96 -32.46 8.51 -28.43
C ALA A 96 -33.89 8.71 -28.95
#